data_AF-A0A2E9BNG7-F1
#
_entry.id   AF-A0A2E9BNG7-F1
#
_cell.length_a   1.000
_cell.length_b   1.000
_cell.length_c   1.000
_cell.angle_alpha   90.00
_cell.angle_beta   90.00
_cell.angle_gamma   90.00
#
_symmetry.space_group_name_H-M   'P 1'
#
loop_
_entity.id
_entity.type
_entity.pdbx_description
1 polymer ?
#
loop_
_entity_poly.entity_id
_entity_poly.type
_entity_poly.pdbx_seq_one_letter_code
_entity_poly.pdbx_strand_id
1 'polypeptide(L)'
;MKRDCPTIQELLAFDAVARHESLTLAAGALCITVSAVSKQIAGLEAFLGRALLQKNGRGVQLTPQGRVYWQKIAGGLRAIETATFEARSGDAGAGLLTLASVPTFLT
;
A
#
# COMPACT_ATOMS: atom_id res chain seq x y z
N MET A 1 0.86 -21.56 -15.90
CA MET A 1 1.86 -20.49 -16.06
C MET A 1 2.04 -19.83 -14.71
N LYS A 2 3.24 -19.88 -14.11
CA LYS A 2 3.52 -19.18 -12.84
C LYS A 2 3.42 -17.68 -13.10
N ARG A 3 2.74 -16.93 -12.24
CA ARG A 3 2.75 -15.46 -12.33
C ARG A 3 4.11 -15.00 -11.82
N ASP A 4 4.87 -14.29 -12.65
CA ASP A 4 6.13 -13.67 -12.24
C ASP A 4 5.83 -12.37 -11.48
N CYS A 5 5.20 -12.51 -10.32
CA CYS A 5 4.86 -11.40 -9.43
C CYS A 5 5.30 -11.70 -7.99
N PRO A 6 5.75 -10.68 -7.25
CA PRO A 6 6.01 -10.82 -5.82
C PRO A 6 4.70 -11.11 -5.07
N THR A 7 4.82 -11.50 -3.81
CA THR A 7 3.66 -11.76 -2.97
C THR A 7 2.92 -10.46 -2.64
N ILE A 8 1.61 -10.55 -2.41
CA ILE A 8 0.81 -9.36 -2.06
C ILE A 8 1.27 -8.73 -0.74
N GLN A 9 1.78 -9.53 0.20
CA GLN A 9 2.28 -9.05 1.48
C GLN A 9 3.53 -8.17 1.30
N GLU A 10 4.42 -8.54 0.39
CA GLU A 10 5.61 -7.74 0.03
C GLU A 10 5.22 -6.40 -0.59
N LEU A 11 4.22 -6.41 -1.48
CA LEU A 11 3.71 -5.19 -2.11
C LEU A 11 3.03 -4.25 -1.10
N LEU A 12 2.21 -4.78 -0.19
CA LEU A 12 1.54 -4.00 0.86
C LEU A 12 2.53 -3.42 1.86
N ALA A 13 3.55 -4.18 2.26
CA ALA A 13 4.62 -3.71 3.14
C ALA A 13 5.38 -2.53 2.52
N PHE A 14 5.73 -2.67 1.25
CA PHE A 14 6.43 -1.64 0.52
C PHE A 14 5.58 -0.39 0.31
N ASP A 15 4.28 -0.52 -0.01
CA ASP A 15 3.35 0.61 -0.12
C ASP A 15 3.18 1.36 1.23
N ALA A 16 3.03 0.64 2.33
CA ALA A 16 2.95 1.25 3.66
C ALA A 16 4.24 2.01 4.02
N VAL A 17 5.41 1.44 3.75
CA VAL A 17 6.70 2.10 4.02
C VAL A 17 6.93 3.29 3.10
N ALA A 18 6.50 3.20 1.84
CA ALA A 18 6.54 4.30 0.89
C ALA A 18 5.69 5.51 1.35
N ARG A 19 4.51 5.26 1.96
CA ARG A 19 3.62 6.31 2.47
C ARG A 19 4.12 6.96 3.75
N HIS A 20 4.76 6.18 4.63
CA HIS A 20 5.14 6.65 5.98
C HIS A 20 6.63 6.99 6.13
N GLU A 21 7.49 6.63 5.17
CA GLU A 21 8.95 6.78 5.22
C GLU A 21 9.57 6.20 6.52
N SER A 22 8.89 5.21 7.12
CA SER A 22 9.23 4.62 8.42
C SER A 22 8.74 3.18 8.52
N LEU A 23 9.68 2.27 8.83
CA LEU A 23 9.37 0.85 9.04
C LEU A 23 8.46 0.64 10.26
N THR A 24 8.64 1.45 11.32
CA THR A 24 7.85 1.34 12.54
C THR A 24 6.40 1.78 12.33
N LEU A 25 6.19 2.90 11.63
CA LEU A 25 4.84 3.37 11.32
C LEU A 25 4.13 2.43 10.34
N ALA A 26 4.83 1.92 9.34
CA ALA A 26 4.29 0.93 8.41
C ALA A 26 3.90 -0.39 9.11
N ALA A 27 4.72 -0.87 10.04
CA ALA A 27 4.42 -2.04 10.85
C ALA A 27 3.14 -1.83 11.69
N GLY A 28 2.98 -0.65 12.28
CA GLY A 28 1.76 -0.25 12.98
C GLY A 28 0.54 -0.22 12.07
N ALA A 29 0.66 0.36 10.88
CA ALA A 29 -0.44 0.44 9.91
C ALA A 29 -0.90 -0.94 9.40
N LEU A 30 0.02 -1.90 9.31
CA LEU A 30 -0.25 -3.27 8.86
C LEU A 30 -0.53 -4.26 9.99
N CYS A 31 -0.51 -3.81 11.25
CA CYS A 31 -0.67 -4.65 12.44
C CYS A 31 0.31 -5.85 12.49
N ILE A 32 1.55 -5.64 12.06
CA ILE A 32 2.63 -6.66 12.08
C ILE A 32 3.88 -6.12 12.76
N THR A 33 4.89 -6.96 12.97
CA THR A 33 6.16 -6.54 13.57
C THR A 33 7.05 -5.80 12.57
N VAL A 34 7.93 -4.93 13.07
CA VAL A 34 8.95 -4.25 12.24
C VAL A 34 9.87 -5.26 11.54
N SER A 35 10.18 -6.39 12.20
CA SER A 35 10.96 -7.48 11.60
C SER A 35 10.24 -8.15 10.42
N ALA A 36 8.92 -8.28 10.47
CA ALA A 36 8.13 -8.83 9.37
C ALA A 36 8.11 -7.87 8.17
N VAL A 37 7.91 -6.57 8.40
CA VAL A 37 8.00 -5.53 7.35
C VAL A 37 9.37 -5.54 6.68
N SER A 38 10.44 -5.58 7.48
CA SER A 38 11.82 -5.64 6.98
C SER A 38 12.05 -6.88 6.11
N LYS A 39 11.58 -8.06 6.55
CA LYS A 39 11.68 -9.31 5.78
C LYS A 39 10.90 -9.24 4.46
N GLN A 40 9.70 -8.65 4.47
CA GLN A 40 8.88 -8.48 3.28
C GLN A 40 9.56 -7.55 2.26
N ILE A 41 10.15 -6.44 2.71
CA ILE A 41 10.91 -5.55 1.81
C ILE A 41 12.15 -6.27 1.26
N ALA A 42 12.91 -6.96 2.10
CA ALA A 42 14.08 -7.70 1.64
C ALA A 42 13.73 -8.79 0.62
N GLY A 43 12.59 -9.48 0.79
CA GLY A 43 12.06 -10.44 -0.19
C GLY A 43 11.72 -9.77 -1.52
N LEU A 44 11.06 -8.61 -1.48
CA LEU A 44 10.73 -7.82 -2.67
C LEU A 44 11.97 -7.35 -3.42
N GLU A 45 12.95 -6.80 -2.71
CA GLU A 45 14.21 -6.32 -3.28
C GLU A 45 15.02 -7.48 -3.88
N ALA A 46 15.02 -8.65 -3.25
CA ALA A 46 15.63 -9.87 -3.78
C ALA A 46 14.91 -10.36 -5.05
N PHE A 47 13.58 -10.34 -5.07
CA PHE A 47 12.79 -10.74 -6.23
C PHE A 47 13.04 -9.82 -7.44
N LEU A 48 13.19 -8.52 -7.20
CA LEU A 48 13.44 -7.51 -8.24
C LEU A 48 14.93 -7.34 -8.58
N GLY A 49 15.83 -7.87 -7.74
CA GLY A 49 17.28 -7.71 -7.84
C GLY A 49 17.76 -6.25 -7.65
N ARG A 50 16.98 -5.41 -6.95
CA ARG A 50 17.20 -3.96 -6.85
C ARG A 50 16.78 -3.44 -5.48
N ALA A 51 17.58 -2.52 -4.94
CA ALA A 51 17.21 -1.80 -3.72
C ALA A 51 16.12 -0.76 -4.02
N LEU A 52 14.99 -0.88 -3.34
CA LEU A 52 13.86 0.04 -3.44
C LEU A 52 13.87 1.07 -2.30
N LEU A 53 14.52 0.74 -1.18
CA LEU A 53 14.69 1.65 -0.05
C LEU A 53 16.16 1.97 0.21
N GLN A 54 16.39 3.13 0.79
CA GLN A 54 17.69 3.57 1.30
C GLN A 54 17.54 4.17 2.69
N LYS A 55 18.61 4.11 3.48
CA LYS A 55 18.65 4.75 4.80
C LYS A 55 18.63 6.27 4.63
N ASN A 56 17.79 6.94 5.41
CA ASN A 56 17.74 8.39 5.46
C ASN A 56 17.77 8.87 6.92
N GLY A 57 18.98 9.04 7.46
CA GLY A 57 19.19 9.41 8.87
C GLY A 57 18.57 8.39 9.83
N ARG A 58 17.49 8.79 10.52
CA ARG A 58 16.74 7.94 11.47
C ARG A 58 15.59 7.14 10.82
N GLY A 59 15.32 7.36 9.53
CA GLY A 59 14.22 6.73 8.80
C GLY A 59 14.67 6.02 7.53
N VAL A 60 13.70 5.77 6.64
CA VAL A 60 13.93 5.15 5.33
C VAL A 60 13.30 6.00 4.24
N GLN A 61 13.89 6.01 3.06
CA GLN A 61 13.35 6.71 1.91
C GLN A 61 13.38 5.81 0.69
N LEU A 62 12.43 6.01 -0.23
CA LEU A 62 12.44 5.36 -1.54
C LEU A 62 13.66 5.79 -2.36
N THR A 63 14.32 4.81 -2.99
CA THR A 63 15.27 5.08 -4.07
C THR A 63 14.52 5.63 -5.30
N PRO A 64 15.20 6.24 -6.28
CA PRO A 64 14.55 6.66 -7.53
C PRO A 64 13.80 5.51 -8.22
N GLN A 65 14.38 4.30 -8.20
CA GLN A 65 13.76 3.10 -8.74
C GLN A 65 12.56 2.65 -7.90
N GLY A 66 12.69 2.69 -6.57
CA GLY A 66 11.59 2.43 -5.64
C GLY A 66 10.40 3.35 -5.88
N ARG A 67 10.63 4.65 -6.11
CA ARG A 67 9.58 5.64 -6.39
C ARG A 67 8.84 5.33 -7.68
N VAL A 68 9.55 5.03 -8.76
CA VAL A 68 8.95 4.66 -10.07
C VAL A 68 8.14 3.37 -9.93
N TYR A 69 8.67 2.38 -9.21
CA TYR A 69 7.98 1.12 -8.98
C TYR A 69 6.71 1.33 -8.15
N TRP A 70 6.81 2.05 -7.03
CA TRP A 70 5.67 2.37 -6.16
C TRP A 70 4.52 3.05 -6.91
N GLN A 71 4.84 4.05 -7.74
CA GLN A 71 3.83 4.74 -8.57
C GLN A 71 3.09 3.80 -9.52
N LYS A 72 3.73 2.74 -10.03
CA LYS A 72 3.10 1.76 -10.91
C LYS A 72 2.20 0.77 -10.16
N ILE A 73 2.56 0.38 -8.95
CA ILE A 73 1.81 -0.64 -8.19
C ILE A 73 0.72 -0.06 -7.29
N ALA A 74 0.88 1.18 -6.80
CA ALA A 74 -0.04 1.78 -5.82
C ALA A 74 -1.47 1.86 -6.36
N GLY A 75 -1.63 2.23 -7.64
CA GLY A 75 -2.94 2.23 -8.30
C GLY A 75 -3.56 0.84 -8.41
N GLY A 76 -2.76 -0.19 -8.69
CA GLY A 76 -3.20 -1.58 -8.75
C GLY A 76 -3.65 -2.12 -7.38
N LEU A 77 -2.88 -1.83 -6.33
CA LEU A 77 -3.26 -2.18 -4.96
C LEU A 77 -4.57 -1.51 -4.55
N ARG A 78 -4.73 -0.23 -4.90
CA ARG A 78 -5.98 0.51 -4.63
C ARG A 78 -7.18 -0.09 -5.38
N ALA A 79 -6.99 -0.49 -6.64
CA ALA A 79 -8.05 -1.14 -7.41
C ALA A 79 -8.48 -2.48 -6.78
N ILE A 80 -7.52 -3.27 -6.27
CA ILE A 80 -7.80 -4.52 -5.55
C ILE A 80 -8.58 -4.23 -4.26
N GLU A 81 -8.18 -3.20 -3.50
CA GLU A 81 -8.87 -2.77 -2.29
C GLU A 81 -10.32 -2.34 -2.59
N THR A 82 -10.53 -1.52 -3.62
CA THR A 82 -11.86 -1.10 -4.08
C THR A 82 -12.71 -2.30 -4.50
N ALA A 83 -12.19 -3.19 -5.34
CA ALA A 83 -12.92 -4.38 -5.77
C ALA A 83 -13.29 -5.30 -4.60
N THR A 84 -12.41 -5.42 -3.61
CA THR A 84 -12.68 -6.20 -2.39
C THR A 84 -13.77 -5.55 -1.54
N PHE A 85 -13.74 -4.22 -1.42
CA PHE A 85 -14.77 -3.46 -0.73
C PHE A 85 -16.13 -3.65 -1.42
N GLU A 86 -16.21 -3.42 -2.73
CA GLU A 86 -17.44 -3.60 -3.52
C GLU A 86 -18.00 -5.04 -3.41
N ALA A 87 -17.13 -6.05 -3.49
CA ALA A 87 -17.55 -7.44 -3.34
C ALA A 87 -18.07 -7.77 -1.94
N ARG A 88 -17.45 -7.21 -0.88
CA ARG A 88 -17.92 -7.36 0.51
C ARG A 88 -19.19 -6.57 0.79
N SER A 89 -19.40 -5.47 0.07
CA SER A 89 -20.59 -4.63 0.15
C SER A 89 -21.79 -5.19 -0.61
N GLY A 90 -21.66 -6.32 -1.30
CA GLY A 90 -22.74 -6.98 -2.04
C GLY A 90 -23.94 -7.35 -1.15
N ASP A 91 -25.14 -6.93 -1.61
CA ASP A 91 -26.49 -7.08 -1.04
C ASP A 91 -26.89 -6.23 0.18
N ALA A 92 -26.01 -5.40 0.74
CA ALA A 92 -26.41 -4.41 1.74
C ALA A 92 -26.96 -3.12 1.09
N GLY A 93 -27.83 -3.25 0.08
CA GLY A 93 -28.58 -2.16 -0.54
C GLY A 93 -27.72 -1.07 -1.17
N ALA A 94 -27.94 -0.83 -2.47
CA ALA A 94 -27.92 0.54 -2.97
C ALA A 94 -29.03 1.36 -2.24
N GLY A 95 -28.85 1.58 -0.94
CA GLY A 95 -29.70 2.40 -0.12
C GLY A 95 -29.37 3.84 -0.45
N LEU A 96 -30.37 4.57 -0.93
CA LEU A 96 -30.24 5.99 -1.25
C LEU A 96 -29.76 6.73 0.02
N LEU A 97 -28.50 7.17 0.04
CA LEU A 97 -27.98 8.01 1.12
C LEU A 97 -28.25 9.46 0.76
N THR A 98 -29.40 9.98 1.19
CA THR A 98 -29.72 11.40 1.04
C THR A 98 -28.88 12.21 2.03
N LEU A 99 -27.83 12.85 1.54
CA LEU A 99 -27.03 13.81 2.32
C LEU A 99 -27.61 15.20 2.12
N ALA A 100 -28.18 15.79 3.17
CA ALA A 100 -28.58 17.19 3.19
C ALA A 100 -27.50 18.03 3.89
N SER A 101 -27.10 19.14 3.27
CA SER A 101 -26.11 20.09 3.80
C SER A 101 -26.52 21.53 3.46
N VAL A 102 -26.03 22.49 4.25
CA VAL A 102 -26.26 23.93 4.00
C VAL A 102 -25.50 24.31 2.72
N PRO A 103 -26.06 25.17 1.82
CA PRO A 103 -25.46 25.52 0.53
C PRO A 103 -23.98 25.92 0.59
N THR A 104 -23.56 26.55 1.68
CA THR A 104 -22.19 27.03 1.92
C THR A 104 -21.14 25.91 1.94
N PHE A 105 -21.55 24.65 2.18
CA PHE A 105 -20.66 23.48 2.20
C PHE A 105 -20.76 22.62 0.91
N LEU A 106 -21.54 23.04 -0.08
CA LEU A 106 -21.73 22.31 -1.36
C LEU A 106 -20.91 22.90 -2.53
N THR A 107 -20.04 23.87 -2.27
CA THR A 107 -19.08 24.42 -3.25
C THR A 107 -17.70 23.79 -3.05
#